data_AF-A0A651EMX2-F1
#
_entry.id   AF-A0A651EMX2-F1
#
_cell.length_a   1.000
_cell.length_b   1.000
_cell.length_c   1.000
_cell.angle_alpha   90.00
_cell.angle_beta   90.00
_cell.angle_gamma   90.00
#
_symmetry.space_group_name_H-M   'P 1'
#
loop_
_entity.id
_entity.type
_entity.pdbx_description
1 polymer ?
#
loop_
_entity_poly.entity_id
_entity_poly.type
_entity_poly.pdbx_seq_one_letter_code
_entity_poly.pdbx_strand_id
1 'polypeptide(L)'
;MSTNPGNTFRSAQQVNISNVLRVFENDLGPNNRNDWFKFRTNRNRSFFYADLYNLQTNVDITLLNENREVVARSRRKGTQVELIRLGANDDQSPRRPPLAPGTYYMRVSLQANRRQTPYTLRMASARAPRTIDDPEPPPNGGGNGPIGGQRSVLVRDINPGESLGLALRTDFAVLDDVLYFAADDGRSGFELWRSNGTSAGTQLVADINRGPQGSNPRNLTVFNDVIYFSADDGTGIGAELWRTDGTRNGTRLVQDINRGVDGSNPSSFAVVGDTLYFAADDGRTGRELWRINENGQVSQVADINRGGQSSNPSDMVAFNGMLYFSANDGRNGAELWRSNGTTAGTVQVADINPGTASSSPRDLTVVGDRLYFSADDGRAGRELWRLDSANNSRPIRIDINPGQAGSNPTDLIEFDNRLFFAADDGRSGRELWRSDGTTISTRLVSNINTNPNEGSSPAQFAVVNDRLYFAADAGRGDGRELWRSDGTAGGTTQVDNIRRDQGSNPSSLIGIDNVLYFVANDGIRGLELWRFNT
;
A
#
# COMPACT_ATOMS: atom_id res chain seq x y z
N MET A 1 -25.18 -9.39 -17.03
CA MET A 1 -25.77 -9.38 -18.38
C MET A 1 -24.99 -8.37 -19.21
N SER A 2 -24.14 -8.82 -20.14
CA SER A 2 -23.27 -7.94 -20.92
C SER A 2 -24.10 -7.17 -21.95
N THR A 3 -24.09 -5.84 -21.87
CA THR A 3 -24.64 -4.96 -22.89
C THR A 3 -23.75 -5.01 -24.13
N ASN A 4 -24.33 -5.25 -25.31
CA ASN A 4 -23.61 -5.29 -26.58
C ASN A 4 -22.76 -4.01 -26.74
N PRO A 5 -21.43 -4.11 -26.93
CA PRO A 5 -20.53 -2.96 -27.05
C PRO A 5 -20.86 -2.01 -28.20
N GLY A 6 -21.70 -2.44 -29.14
CA GLY A 6 -22.28 -1.60 -30.18
C GLY A 6 -21.36 -1.48 -31.39
N ASN A 7 -21.94 -1.67 -32.58
CA ASN A 7 -21.15 -1.92 -33.80
C ASN A 7 -20.63 -0.64 -34.48
N THR A 8 -20.88 0.53 -33.89
CA THR A 8 -20.56 1.84 -34.47
C THR A 8 -19.99 2.80 -33.42
N PHE A 9 -19.23 3.80 -33.87
CA PHE A 9 -18.73 4.90 -33.04
C PHE A 9 -19.84 5.59 -32.21
N ARG A 10 -21.06 5.72 -32.75
CA ARG A 10 -22.19 6.39 -32.07
C ARG A 10 -22.85 5.51 -31.01
N SER A 11 -22.77 4.19 -31.19
CA SER A 11 -23.36 3.20 -30.29
C SER A 11 -22.36 2.63 -29.30
N ALA A 12 -21.18 3.25 -29.16
CA ALA A 12 -20.09 2.76 -28.33
C ALA A 12 -20.54 2.59 -26.87
N GLN A 13 -20.28 1.42 -26.28
CA GLN A 13 -20.60 1.15 -24.89
C GLN A 13 -19.75 2.04 -23.98
N GLN A 14 -20.43 2.78 -23.11
CA GLN A 14 -19.79 3.58 -22.08
C GLN A 14 -19.16 2.64 -21.04
N VAL A 15 -17.85 2.78 -20.83
CA VAL A 15 -17.10 2.03 -19.82
C VAL A 15 -16.31 2.98 -18.94
N ASN A 16 -16.25 2.64 -17.66
CA ASN A 16 -15.40 3.34 -16.71
C ASN A 16 -14.10 2.55 -16.59
N ILE A 17 -12.98 3.22 -16.85
CA ILE A 17 -11.64 2.66 -16.63
C ILE A 17 -11.01 3.37 -15.41
N SER A 18 -10.32 2.60 -14.57
CA SER A 18 -9.54 3.09 -13.43
C SER A 18 -8.16 2.43 -13.47
N ASN A 19 -7.41 2.47 -12.37
CA ASN A 19 -6.20 1.70 -12.19
C ASN A 19 -6.45 0.17 -12.11
N VAL A 20 -7.70 -0.28 -11.98
CA VAL A 20 -8.06 -1.70 -11.97
C VAL A 20 -8.33 -2.20 -13.38
N LEU A 21 -7.75 -3.35 -13.72
CA LEU A 21 -7.92 -3.98 -15.03
C LEU A 21 -9.34 -4.49 -15.23
N ARG A 22 -10.01 -3.98 -16.28
CA ARG A 22 -11.38 -4.37 -16.65
C ARG A 22 -11.34 -5.35 -17.80
N VAL A 23 -12.09 -6.44 -17.69
CA VAL A 23 -12.17 -7.51 -18.70
C VAL A 23 -13.50 -7.41 -19.45
N PHE A 24 -13.42 -7.50 -20.78
CA PHE A 24 -14.56 -7.48 -21.70
C PHE A 24 -14.46 -8.68 -22.64
N GLU A 25 -15.48 -9.52 -22.67
CA GLU A 25 -15.54 -10.71 -23.51
C GLU A 25 -16.70 -10.59 -24.47
N ASN A 26 -16.46 -10.89 -25.75
CA ASN A 26 -17.50 -10.90 -26.79
C ASN A 26 -17.04 -11.70 -28.02
N ASP A 27 -17.94 -11.85 -28.99
CA ASP A 27 -17.66 -12.46 -30.29
C ASP A 27 -17.76 -11.43 -31.42
N LEU A 28 -16.75 -11.44 -32.30
CA LEU A 28 -16.79 -10.78 -33.60
C LEU A 28 -17.12 -11.79 -34.69
N GLY A 29 -17.86 -11.35 -35.70
CA GLY A 29 -18.25 -12.20 -36.83
C GLY A 29 -18.74 -11.40 -38.03
N PRO A 30 -19.25 -12.06 -39.08
CA PRO A 30 -19.68 -11.40 -40.32
C PRO A 30 -20.67 -10.25 -40.12
N ASN A 31 -21.55 -10.37 -39.11
CA ASN A 31 -22.60 -9.40 -38.78
C ASN A 31 -22.21 -8.45 -37.63
N ASN A 32 -21.14 -8.75 -36.89
CA ASN A 32 -20.56 -7.90 -35.85
C ASN A 32 -19.05 -7.76 -36.07
N ARG A 33 -18.66 -6.80 -36.91
CA ARG A 33 -17.25 -6.65 -37.33
C ARG A 33 -16.44 -5.68 -36.48
N ASN A 34 -17.12 -4.91 -35.62
CA ASN A 34 -16.45 -3.95 -34.75
C ASN A 34 -17.19 -3.87 -33.44
N ASP A 35 -16.44 -3.83 -32.35
CA ASP A 35 -16.97 -3.47 -31.03
C ASP A 35 -16.32 -2.17 -30.58
N TRP A 36 -17.14 -1.25 -30.07
CA TRP A 36 -16.71 0.10 -29.70
C TRP A 36 -16.93 0.36 -28.22
N PHE A 37 -15.86 0.76 -27.52
CA PHE A 37 -15.92 1.15 -26.12
C PHE A 37 -15.60 2.62 -26.01
N LYS A 38 -16.35 3.36 -25.19
CA LYS A 38 -16.15 4.79 -24.92
C LYS A 38 -15.81 4.99 -23.45
N PHE A 39 -14.75 5.73 -23.17
CA PHE A 39 -14.34 6.06 -21.80
C PHE A 39 -13.81 7.48 -21.69
N ARG A 40 -13.65 7.95 -20.46
CA ARG A 40 -13.11 9.29 -20.16
C ARG A 40 -11.90 9.18 -19.25
N THR A 41 -10.89 9.98 -19.51
CA THR A 41 -9.76 10.22 -18.59
C THR A 41 -9.93 11.59 -17.94
N ASN A 42 -9.74 11.69 -16.63
CA ASN A 42 -9.95 12.92 -15.86
C ASN A 42 -8.67 13.47 -15.22
N ARG A 43 -7.55 12.72 -15.28
CA ARG A 43 -6.26 13.14 -14.70
C ARG A 43 -5.33 13.66 -15.78
N ASN A 44 -4.51 14.66 -15.43
CA ASN A 44 -3.42 15.09 -16.29
C ASN A 44 -2.40 13.94 -16.42
N ARG A 45 -2.21 13.44 -17.65
CA ARG A 45 -1.29 12.34 -18.00
C ARG A 45 -1.68 10.96 -17.45
N SER A 46 -2.81 10.42 -17.89
CA SER A 46 -3.23 9.05 -17.58
C SER A 46 -2.45 8.01 -18.39
N PHE A 47 -1.78 7.07 -17.72
CA PHE A 47 -1.32 5.84 -18.37
C PHE A 47 -2.51 5.10 -18.97
N PHE A 48 -2.29 4.39 -20.06
CA PHE A 48 -3.33 3.57 -20.67
C PHE A 48 -2.75 2.23 -21.13
N TYR A 49 -3.45 1.17 -20.74
CA TYR A 49 -3.16 -0.20 -21.11
C TYR A 49 -4.37 -0.82 -21.78
N ALA A 50 -4.13 -1.52 -22.89
CA ALA A 50 -5.09 -2.45 -23.45
C ALA A 50 -4.40 -3.67 -24.07
N ASP A 51 -4.92 -4.86 -23.79
CA ASP A 51 -4.57 -6.07 -24.54
C ASP A 51 -5.80 -6.80 -25.07
N LEU A 52 -5.61 -7.54 -26.16
CA LEU A 52 -6.65 -8.36 -26.79
C LEU A 52 -6.10 -9.76 -27.03
N TYR A 53 -6.78 -10.78 -26.51
CA TYR A 53 -6.39 -12.18 -26.67
C TYR A 53 -7.61 -13.08 -26.86
N ASN A 54 -7.40 -14.40 -26.81
CA ASN A 54 -8.41 -15.43 -27.09
C ASN A 54 -8.93 -15.38 -28.54
N LEU A 55 -8.04 -15.03 -29.48
CA LEU A 55 -8.36 -14.84 -30.89
C LEU A 55 -8.23 -16.15 -31.67
N GLN A 56 -9.16 -16.40 -32.60
CA GLN A 56 -9.12 -17.50 -33.58
C GLN A 56 -8.85 -17.01 -35.01
N THR A 57 -8.87 -15.69 -35.22
CA THR A 57 -8.54 -15.03 -36.49
C THR A 57 -8.00 -13.63 -36.21
N ASN A 58 -7.57 -12.93 -37.26
CA ASN A 58 -6.93 -11.62 -37.15
C ASN A 58 -7.90 -10.50 -36.73
N VAL A 59 -7.61 -9.86 -35.58
CA VAL A 59 -8.39 -8.77 -35.00
C VAL A 59 -7.44 -7.66 -34.55
N ASP A 60 -7.74 -6.42 -34.95
CA ASP A 60 -6.96 -5.25 -34.58
C ASP A 60 -7.61 -4.50 -33.40
N ILE A 61 -6.80 -3.80 -32.60
CA ILE A 61 -7.28 -2.76 -31.68
C ILE A 61 -6.81 -1.37 -32.11
N THR A 62 -7.69 -0.37 -32.01
CA THR A 62 -7.40 1.04 -32.31
C THR A 62 -7.97 1.93 -31.23
N LEU A 63 -7.14 2.80 -30.65
CA LEU A 63 -7.54 3.84 -29.71
C LEU A 63 -7.67 5.19 -30.46
N LEU A 64 -8.80 5.86 -30.29
CA LEU A 64 -9.12 7.13 -30.91
C LEU A 64 -9.54 8.18 -29.88
N ASN A 65 -9.33 9.46 -30.18
CA ASN A 65 -9.89 10.57 -29.40
C ASN A 65 -11.32 10.91 -29.86
N GLU A 66 -11.95 11.91 -29.22
CA GLU A 66 -13.30 12.36 -29.55
C GLU A 66 -13.47 12.89 -30.98
N ASN A 67 -12.40 13.42 -31.57
CA ASN A 67 -12.35 13.88 -32.95
C ASN A 67 -12.11 12.76 -33.98
N ARG A 68 -12.07 11.49 -33.51
CA ARG A 68 -11.78 10.28 -34.31
C ARG A 68 -10.36 10.23 -34.87
N GLU A 69 -9.44 10.98 -34.28
CA GLU A 69 -8.03 10.89 -34.61
C GLU A 69 -7.43 9.67 -33.89
N VAL A 70 -6.54 8.95 -34.57
CA VAL A 70 -5.94 7.74 -33.99
C VAL A 70 -4.81 8.12 -33.04
N VAL A 71 -4.99 7.80 -31.77
CA VAL A 71 -3.98 7.97 -30.71
C VAL A 71 -3.00 6.80 -30.71
N ALA A 72 -3.53 5.58 -30.81
CA ALA A 72 -2.71 4.36 -30.86
C ALA A 72 -3.42 3.22 -31.58
N ARG A 73 -2.66 2.22 -32.04
CA ARG A 73 -3.19 1.01 -32.67
C ARG A 73 -2.19 -0.14 -32.57
N SER A 74 -2.71 -1.36 -32.55
CA SER A 74 -1.95 -2.60 -32.71
C SER A 74 -2.59 -3.43 -33.84
N ARG A 75 -1.74 -4.12 -34.61
CA ARG A 75 -2.08 -4.87 -35.84
C ARG A 75 -1.22 -6.12 -36.01
N ARG A 76 -1.00 -6.84 -34.92
CA ARG A 76 -0.23 -8.08 -34.94
C ARG A 76 -0.98 -9.10 -35.79
N LYS A 77 -0.27 -10.04 -36.42
CA LYS A 77 -0.89 -10.93 -37.41
C LYS A 77 -1.47 -12.16 -36.73
N GLY A 78 -2.62 -12.62 -37.21
CA GLY A 78 -3.20 -13.90 -36.84
C GLY A 78 -3.84 -13.86 -35.44
N THR A 79 -3.42 -14.75 -34.55
CA THR A 79 -4.01 -14.91 -33.21
C THR A 79 -3.10 -14.36 -32.10
N GLN A 80 -2.10 -13.56 -32.46
CA GLN A 80 -1.19 -12.94 -31.50
C GLN A 80 -1.93 -11.93 -30.62
N VAL A 81 -1.48 -11.78 -29.36
CA VAL A 81 -2.03 -10.79 -28.44
C VAL A 81 -1.80 -9.39 -28.99
N GLU A 82 -2.87 -8.62 -29.19
CA GLU A 82 -2.74 -7.19 -29.51
C GLU A 82 -2.45 -6.37 -28.26
N LEU A 83 -1.68 -5.29 -28.40
CA LEU A 83 -1.20 -4.54 -27.25
C LEU A 83 -1.06 -3.04 -27.53
N ILE A 84 -1.66 -2.21 -26.67
CA ILE A 84 -1.45 -0.76 -26.61
C ILE A 84 -0.97 -0.39 -25.20
N ARG A 85 0.20 0.25 -25.13
CA ARG A 85 0.79 0.83 -23.91
C ARG A 85 1.06 2.31 -24.15
N LEU A 86 0.50 3.20 -23.32
CA LEU A 86 0.73 4.65 -23.37
C LEU A 86 1.23 5.15 -22.01
N GLY A 87 2.25 6.00 -22.04
CA GLY A 87 2.92 6.53 -20.86
C GLY A 87 3.95 5.59 -20.21
N ALA A 88 3.96 4.29 -20.53
CA ALA A 88 4.96 3.36 -19.97
C ALA A 88 6.37 3.65 -20.49
N ASN A 89 7.34 3.72 -19.58
CA ASN A 89 8.78 3.66 -19.90
C ASN A 89 9.22 2.20 -19.81
N ASP A 90 8.75 1.35 -20.72
CA ASP A 90 9.33 0.02 -20.93
C ASP A 90 10.30 0.05 -22.12
N ASP A 91 11.31 -0.80 -22.06
CA ASP A 91 12.38 -1.01 -23.03
C ASP A 91 11.87 -1.66 -24.34
N GLN A 92 10.60 -2.06 -24.39
CA GLN A 92 10.02 -2.90 -25.44
C GLN A 92 8.94 -2.20 -26.30
N SER A 93 8.55 -0.95 -26.01
CA SER A 93 7.54 -0.22 -26.77
C SER A 93 8.02 1.15 -27.30
N PRO A 94 7.53 1.63 -28.46
CA PRO A 94 7.80 3.00 -28.90
C PRO A 94 7.30 3.99 -27.84
N ARG A 95 8.13 4.96 -27.44
CA ARG A 95 7.78 6.02 -26.49
C ARG A 95 6.52 6.75 -26.96
N ARG A 96 5.38 6.48 -26.32
CA ARG A 96 4.11 7.16 -26.57
C ARG A 96 3.69 7.93 -25.33
N PRO A 97 3.30 9.21 -25.47
CA PRO A 97 2.92 10.02 -24.32
C PRO A 97 1.66 9.47 -23.63
N PRO A 98 1.49 9.71 -22.33
CA PRO A 98 0.25 9.40 -21.61
C PRO A 98 -0.96 10.12 -22.23
N LEU A 99 -2.16 9.63 -21.94
CA LEU A 99 -3.40 10.29 -22.36
C LEU A 99 -3.62 11.59 -21.60
N ALA A 100 -3.96 12.66 -22.33
CA ALA A 100 -4.50 13.88 -21.73
C ALA A 100 -5.93 13.66 -21.21
N PRO A 101 -6.46 14.48 -20.29
CA PRO A 101 -7.87 14.45 -19.93
C PRO A 101 -8.75 14.60 -21.17
N GLY A 102 -9.74 13.73 -21.32
CA GLY A 102 -10.60 13.75 -22.50
C GLY A 102 -11.42 12.49 -22.68
N THR A 103 -12.20 12.48 -23.76
CA THR A 103 -13.02 11.32 -24.15
C THR A 103 -12.29 10.51 -25.21
N TYR A 104 -12.22 9.21 -25.01
CA TYR A 104 -11.53 8.28 -25.90
C TYR A 104 -12.43 7.09 -26.28
N TYR A 105 -12.08 6.47 -27.40
CA TYR A 105 -12.80 5.35 -27.98
C TYR A 105 -11.83 4.22 -28.32
N MET A 106 -12.07 3.02 -27.77
CA MET A 106 -11.40 1.81 -28.19
C MET A 106 -12.25 1.09 -29.23
N ARG A 107 -11.65 0.74 -30.36
CA ARG A 107 -12.27 -0.09 -31.39
C ARG A 107 -11.54 -1.42 -31.50
N VAL A 108 -12.27 -2.51 -31.32
CA VAL A 108 -11.84 -3.87 -31.68
C VAL A 108 -12.40 -4.18 -33.07
N SER A 109 -11.58 -4.62 -34.02
CA SER A 109 -11.97 -4.70 -35.44
C SER A 109 -11.52 -5.98 -36.12
N LEU A 110 -12.50 -6.76 -36.61
CA LEU A 110 -12.26 -8.02 -37.32
C LEU A 110 -11.76 -7.77 -38.75
N GLN A 111 -10.57 -8.28 -39.06
CA GLN A 111 -9.97 -8.15 -40.40
C GLN A 111 -10.64 -9.07 -41.44
N ALA A 112 -10.22 -8.97 -42.71
CA ALA A 112 -10.99 -9.46 -43.87
C ALA A 112 -11.36 -10.97 -43.88
N ASN A 113 -10.68 -11.81 -43.10
CA ASN A 113 -11.01 -13.23 -42.98
C ASN A 113 -12.24 -13.41 -42.07
N ARG A 114 -13.42 -13.48 -42.70
CA ARG A 114 -14.79 -13.44 -42.11
C ARG A 114 -15.17 -14.64 -41.21
N ARG A 115 -14.23 -15.26 -40.49
CA ARG A 115 -14.56 -16.28 -39.48
C ARG A 115 -14.95 -15.59 -38.18
N GLN A 116 -15.95 -16.14 -37.52
CA GLN A 116 -16.30 -15.72 -36.16
C GLN A 116 -15.11 -15.99 -35.24
N THR A 117 -14.87 -15.09 -34.29
CA THR A 117 -13.83 -15.24 -33.28
C THR A 117 -14.33 -14.70 -31.95
N PRO A 118 -14.13 -15.43 -30.86
CA PRO A 118 -14.20 -14.82 -29.55
C PRO A 118 -13.03 -13.84 -29.38
N TYR A 119 -13.14 -12.95 -28.42
CA TYR A 119 -12.02 -12.21 -27.89
C TYR A 119 -12.22 -11.91 -26.41
N THR A 120 -11.10 -11.69 -25.72
CA THR A 120 -11.06 -11.07 -24.41
C THR A 120 -10.21 -9.81 -24.51
N LEU A 121 -10.83 -8.65 -24.25
CA LEU A 121 -10.19 -7.34 -24.20
C LEU A 121 -10.00 -6.96 -22.73
N ARG A 122 -8.79 -6.60 -22.33
CA ARG A 122 -8.56 -5.97 -21.02
C ARG A 122 -8.14 -4.54 -21.20
N MET A 123 -8.67 -3.64 -20.38
CA MET A 123 -8.33 -2.21 -20.42
C MET A 123 -8.23 -1.62 -19.02
N ALA A 124 -7.26 -0.72 -18.83
CA ALA A 124 -7.11 0.07 -17.61
C ALA A 124 -6.50 1.45 -17.92
N SER A 125 -6.79 2.40 -17.05
CA SER A 125 -6.00 3.62 -16.88
C SER A 125 -4.86 3.35 -15.89
N ALA A 126 -3.95 2.43 -16.24
CA ALA A 126 -2.81 2.00 -15.43
C ALA A 126 -1.56 1.85 -16.31
N ARG A 127 -0.37 1.78 -15.70
CA ARG A 127 0.80 1.24 -16.41
C ARG A 127 0.54 -0.22 -16.81
N ALA A 128 1.22 -0.67 -17.84
CA ALA A 128 1.01 -2.00 -18.38
C ALA A 128 1.39 -3.08 -17.35
N PRO A 129 0.45 -3.95 -16.92
CA PRO A 129 0.84 -5.15 -16.20
C PRO A 129 1.67 -6.03 -17.14
N ARG A 130 2.79 -6.59 -16.65
CA ARG A 130 3.55 -7.58 -17.44
C ARG A 130 2.65 -8.77 -17.77
N THR A 131 2.54 -9.11 -19.06
CA THR A 131 1.78 -10.29 -19.49
C THR A 131 2.56 -11.57 -19.21
N ILE A 132 1.88 -12.73 -19.15
CA ILE A 132 2.53 -14.05 -18.95
C ILE A 132 3.62 -14.32 -20.01
N ASP A 133 3.47 -13.73 -21.21
CA ASP A 133 4.42 -13.88 -22.31
C ASP A 133 5.56 -12.85 -22.32
N ASP A 134 5.62 -11.91 -21.35
CA ASP A 134 6.74 -10.97 -21.26
C ASP A 134 7.96 -11.70 -20.67
N PRO A 135 9.08 -11.84 -21.40
CA PRO A 135 10.30 -12.44 -20.85
C PRO A 135 10.80 -11.60 -19.67
N GLU A 136 11.27 -12.27 -18.61
CA GLU A 136 11.93 -11.56 -17.51
C GLU A 136 13.19 -10.84 -18.05
N PRO A 137 13.39 -9.56 -17.72
CA PRO A 137 14.56 -8.82 -18.17
C PRO A 137 15.78 -9.52 -17.57
N PRO A 138 16.91 -9.58 -18.31
CA PRO A 138 18.11 -10.20 -17.80
C PRO A 138 18.47 -9.54 -16.45
N PRO A 139 18.96 -10.31 -15.47
CA PRO A 139 19.41 -9.75 -14.21
C PRO A 139 20.54 -8.76 -14.51
N ASN A 140 20.26 -7.46 -14.36
CA ASN A 140 21.32 -6.46 -14.43
C ASN A 140 22.22 -6.67 -13.21
N GLY A 141 23.48 -7.03 -13.46
CA GLY A 141 24.51 -7.04 -12.44
C GLY A 141 24.52 -5.70 -11.71
N GLY A 142 24.41 -5.76 -10.38
CA GLY A 142 24.22 -4.60 -9.50
C GLY A 142 25.19 -3.46 -9.77
N GLY A 143 24.76 -2.50 -10.57
CA GLY A 143 25.50 -1.29 -10.87
C GLY A 143 25.58 -0.41 -9.64
N ASN A 144 26.77 -0.29 -9.06
CA ASN A 144 27.11 0.62 -7.98
C ASN A 144 27.09 2.08 -8.48
N GLY A 145 26.02 2.83 -8.19
CA GLY A 145 25.99 4.28 -8.36
C GLY A 145 24.59 4.89 -8.26
N PRO A 146 24.46 6.16 -7.80
CA PRO A 146 23.18 6.86 -7.74
C PRO A 146 22.58 6.91 -9.15
N ILE A 147 21.32 6.50 -9.25
CA ILE A 147 20.68 6.36 -10.55
C ILE A 147 20.41 7.76 -11.13
N GLY A 148 21.06 8.07 -12.26
CA GLY A 148 20.86 9.34 -12.97
C GLY A 148 21.43 10.59 -12.27
N GLY A 149 22.28 10.44 -11.26
CA GLY A 149 22.89 11.57 -10.54
C GLY A 149 21.96 12.30 -9.56
N GLN A 150 20.71 11.83 -9.36
CA GLN A 150 19.84 12.30 -8.28
C GLN A 150 20.30 11.74 -6.94
N ARG A 151 20.26 12.57 -5.90
CA ARG A 151 20.59 12.21 -4.52
C ARG A 151 19.46 12.61 -3.59
N SER A 152 19.38 11.91 -2.47
CA SER A 152 18.52 12.26 -1.35
C SER A 152 18.97 13.59 -0.76
N VAL A 153 18.00 14.40 -0.36
CA VAL A 153 18.22 15.74 0.17
C VAL A 153 17.61 15.82 1.56
N LEU A 154 18.41 16.27 2.53
CA LEU A 154 17.93 16.61 3.86
C LEU A 154 16.89 17.73 3.76
N VAL A 155 15.71 17.51 4.33
CA VAL A 155 14.64 18.52 4.35
C VAL A 155 14.95 19.58 5.39
N ARG A 156 15.27 19.16 6.61
CA ARG A 156 15.66 20.01 7.73
C ARG A 156 16.42 19.16 8.75
N ASP A 157 17.41 19.78 9.38
CA ASP A 157 18.01 19.32 10.65
C ASP A 157 17.15 19.92 11.78
N ILE A 158 16.27 19.10 12.37
CA ILE A 158 15.28 19.58 13.35
C ILE A 158 15.94 19.76 14.72
N ASN A 159 16.91 18.93 15.09
CA ASN A 159 17.64 19.01 16.35
C ASN A 159 19.17 19.12 16.15
N PRO A 160 19.68 20.31 15.75
CA PRO A 160 21.08 20.47 15.43
C PRO A 160 22.00 20.21 16.63
N GLY A 161 22.91 19.25 16.49
CA GLY A 161 23.95 18.93 17.49
C GLY A 161 23.64 17.72 18.38
N GLU A 162 22.46 17.13 18.24
CA GLU A 162 22.06 15.90 18.92
C GLU A 162 21.83 14.76 17.92
N SER A 163 21.75 13.52 18.41
CA SER A 163 21.67 12.33 17.54
C SER A 163 20.25 11.94 17.10
N LEU A 164 19.21 12.63 17.56
CA LEU A 164 17.80 12.25 17.37
C LEU A 164 16.88 13.48 17.20
N GLY A 165 16.58 13.90 15.97
CA GLY A 165 15.49 14.84 15.66
C GLY A 165 14.15 14.15 15.34
N LEU A 166 14.23 12.94 14.76
CA LEU A 166 13.10 12.03 14.54
C LEU A 166 13.36 10.66 15.17
N ALA A 167 12.29 9.97 15.56
CA ALA A 167 12.37 8.57 15.95
C ALA A 167 12.59 7.67 14.73
N LEU A 168 13.27 6.52 14.94
CA LEU A 168 13.49 5.48 13.91
C LEU A 168 12.20 4.94 13.25
N ARG A 169 11.04 5.16 13.87
CA ARG A 169 9.71 4.81 13.35
C ARG A 169 8.72 5.88 13.81
N THR A 170 8.61 6.95 13.03
CA THR A 170 7.56 7.96 13.20
C THR A 170 6.41 7.66 12.25
N ASP A 171 5.18 7.91 12.67
CA ASP A 171 4.03 7.79 11.77
C ASP A 171 3.98 9.02 10.85
N PHE A 172 3.72 8.78 9.56
CA PHE A 172 3.54 9.83 8.57
C PHE A 172 2.08 9.88 8.13
N ALA A 173 1.52 11.09 8.13
CA ALA A 173 0.22 11.37 7.53
C ALA A 173 0.35 12.51 6.53
N VAL A 174 -0.50 12.51 5.51
CA VAL A 174 -0.53 13.55 4.48
C VAL A 174 -1.92 14.16 4.45
N LEU A 175 -2.02 15.45 4.76
CA LEU A 175 -3.24 16.24 4.66
C LEU A 175 -2.95 17.47 3.82
N ASP A 176 -3.72 17.69 2.75
CA ASP A 176 -3.57 18.81 1.82
C ASP A 176 -2.12 18.99 1.30
N ASP A 177 -1.49 17.90 0.86
CA ASP A 177 -0.11 17.85 0.35
C ASP A 177 0.97 18.26 1.38
N VAL A 178 0.61 18.33 2.66
CA VAL A 178 1.53 18.59 3.76
C VAL A 178 1.77 17.30 4.55
N LEU A 179 3.04 16.99 4.78
CA LEU A 179 3.47 15.86 5.60
C LEU A 179 3.36 16.22 7.09
N TYR A 180 2.75 15.35 7.89
CA TYR A 180 2.65 15.47 9.34
C TYR A 180 3.32 14.28 10.03
N PHE A 181 4.01 14.55 11.13
CA PHE A 181 4.85 13.58 11.83
C PHE A 181 5.20 14.03 13.25
N ALA A 182 5.66 13.10 14.08
CA ALA A 182 6.24 13.44 15.38
C ALA A 182 7.74 13.74 15.26
N ALA A 183 8.22 14.84 15.87
CA ALA A 183 9.63 15.22 15.89
C ALA A 183 10.00 15.98 17.18
N ASP A 184 11.29 15.95 17.54
CA ASP A 184 11.87 16.62 18.70
C ASP A 184 12.92 17.63 18.24
N ASP A 185 12.80 18.88 18.70
CA ASP A 185 13.76 19.97 18.43
C ASP A 185 14.76 20.20 19.57
N GLY A 186 14.81 19.28 20.53
CA GLY A 186 15.62 19.35 21.75
C GLY A 186 15.08 20.30 22.81
N ARG A 187 13.91 20.93 22.58
CA ARG A 187 13.30 21.90 23.50
C ARG A 187 11.89 21.51 23.92
N SER A 188 11.09 21.03 22.98
CA SER A 188 9.69 20.66 23.19
C SER A 188 9.47 19.15 23.28
N GLY A 189 10.52 18.32 23.15
CA GLY A 189 10.34 16.87 23.06
C GLY A 189 9.61 16.47 21.78
N PHE A 190 9.21 15.19 21.67
CA PHE A 190 8.44 14.72 20.52
C PHE A 190 7.04 15.32 20.48
N GLU A 191 6.82 16.22 19.53
CA GLU A 191 5.57 16.95 19.32
C GLU A 191 5.08 16.81 17.88
N LEU A 192 3.92 17.37 17.56
CA LEU A 192 3.34 17.30 16.21
C LEU A 192 3.97 18.36 15.30
N TRP A 193 4.63 17.92 14.23
CA TRP A 193 5.25 18.75 13.21
C TRP A 193 4.59 18.57 11.85
N ARG A 194 4.80 19.56 10.98
CA ARG A 194 4.41 19.52 9.58
C ARG A 194 5.55 19.92 8.66
N SER A 195 5.51 19.50 7.40
CA SER A 195 6.48 19.87 6.37
C SER A 195 5.86 19.89 4.97
N ASN A 196 6.19 20.92 4.19
CA ASN A 196 5.93 20.98 2.75
C ASN A 196 7.15 20.49 1.93
N GLY A 197 8.11 19.82 2.59
CA GLY A 197 9.35 19.33 1.99
C GLY A 197 10.48 20.36 1.90
N THR A 198 10.32 21.56 2.45
CA THR A 198 11.38 22.57 2.55
C THR A 198 11.74 22.85 4.00
N SER A 199 12.99 23.19 4.30
CA SER A 199 13.42 23.54 5.66
C SER A 199 12.56 24.65 6.29
N ALA A 200 12.23 25.69 5.52
CA ALA A 200 11.40 26.81 5.99
C ALA A 200 9.94 26.40 6.28
N GLY A 201 9.39 25.46 5.51
CA GLY A 201 8.04 24.94 5.69
C GLY A 201 7.95 23.76 6.67
N THR A 202 9.08 23.24 7.17
CA THR A 202 9.11 22.26 8.26
C THR A 202 8.97 22.98 9.60
N GLN A 203 7.84 22.83 10.28
CA GLN A 203 7.50 23.64 11.46
C GLN A 203 6.66 22.83 12.46
N LEU A 204 6.83 23.16 13.74
CA LEU A 204 5.97 22.69 14.82
C LEU A 204 4.52 23.15 14.58
N VAL A 205 3.56 22.24 14.67
CA VAL A 205 2.13 22.55 14.59
C VAL A 205 1.64 23.04 15.94
N ALA A 206 1.90 22.25 16.98
CA ALA A 206 1.56 22.56 18.36
C ALA A 206 2.53 21.86 19.31
N ASP A 207 2.94 22.59 20.34
CA ASP A 207 3.55 22.04 21.56
C ASP A 207 2.40 21.64 22.48
N ILE A 208 1.99 20.36 22.42
CA ILE A 208 0.84 19.83 23.16
C ILE A 208 1.24 19.65 24.64
N ASN A 209 2.38 19.00 24.91
CA ASN A 209 2.93 18.87 26.26
C ASN A 209 4.08 19.86 26.47
N ARG A 210 3.73 21.02 27.01
CA ARG A 210 4.66 22.14 27.15
C ARG A 210 5.92 21.77 27.93
N GLY A 211 7.06 21.80 27.25
CA GLY A 211 8.37 21.57 27.83
C GLY A 211 9.09 20.40 27.16
N PRO A 212 10.22 19.94 27.71
CA PRO A 212 11.08 18.97 27.02
C PRO A 212 10.55 17.53 27.02
N GLN A 213 9.42 17.24 27.67
CA GLN A 213 8.88 15.88 27.78
C GLN A 213 8.21 15.39 26.49
N GLY A 214 7.57 16.30 25.73
CA GLY A 214 6.84 15.99 24.51
C GLY A 214 5.54 15.19 24.73
N SER A 215 4.65 15.28 23.74
CA SER A 215 3.34 14.63 23.74
C SER A 215 3.30 13.26 23.06
N ASN A 216 4.40 12.89 22.39
CA ASN A 216 4.59 11.62 21.68
C ASN A 216 3.43 11.27 20.72
N PRO A 217 3.09 12.12 19.73
CA PRO A 217 2.01 11.83 18.78
C PRO A 217 2.22 10.52 18.03
N ARG A 218 1.21 9.65 17.99
CA ARG A 218 1.24 8.35 17.31
C ARG A 218 -0.04 8.04 16.55
N ASN A 219 0.10 7.20 15.54
CA ASN A 219 -0.93 6.66 14.66
C ASN A 219 -1.76 7.73 13.93
N LEU A 220 -1.05 8.73 13.42
CA LEU A 220 -1.60 9.83 12.63
C LEU A 220 -2.41 9.28 11.44
N THR A 221 -3.72 9.52 11.45
CA THR A 221 -4.65 9.01 10.43
C THR A 221 -5.58 10.12 9.98
N VAL A 222 -5.65 10.36 8.67
CA VAL A 222 -6.57 11.34 8.10
C VAL A 222 -7.98 10.75 8.01
N PHE A 223 -8.96 11.49 8.52
CA PHE A 223 -10.38 11.21 8.40
C PHE A 223 -11.14 12.53 8.34
N ASN A 224 -11.95 12.73 7.28
CA ASN A 224 -12.75 13.95 7.05
C ASN A 224 -11.94 15.25 7.19
N ASP A 225 -10.84 15.36 6.42
CA ASP A 225 -9.95 16.53 6.36
C ASP A 225 -9.31 16.93 7.71
N VAL A 226 -9.22 15.97 8.62
CA VAL A 226 -8.64 16.14 9.97
C VAL A 226 -7.73 14.93 10.25
N ILE A 227 -6.60 15.16 10.89
CA ILE A 227 -5.74 14.06 11.38
C ILE A 227 -6.14 13.72 12.80
N TYR A 228 -6.43 12.45 13.06
CA TYR A 228 -6.66 11.87 14.38
C TYR A 228 -5.43 11.07 14.81
N PHE A 229 -5.10 11.13 16.10
CA PHE A 229 -3.90 10.50 16.64
C PHE A 229 -3.99 10.33 18.17
N SER A 230 -3.04 9.58 18.72
CA SER A 230 -2.83 9.44 20.16
C SER A 230 -1.76 10.42 20.64
N ALA A 231 -1.98 11.12 21.76
CA ALA A 231 -0.99 12.00 22.39
C ALA A 231 -1.28 12.22 23.88
N ASP A 232 -0.25 12.54 24.66
CA ASP A 232 -0.32 12.89 26.09
C ASP A 232 0.04 14.37 26.27
N ASP A 233 -0.81 15.17 26.89
CA ASP A 233 -0.54 16.61 27.11
C ASP A 233 0.21 16.91 28.42
N GLY A 234 0.65 15.87 29.13
CA GLY A 234 1.37 15.99 30.39
C GLY A 234 0.52 16.46 31.56
N THR A 235 -0.81 16.56 31.41
CA THR A 235 -1.71 16.97 32.50
C THR A 235 -2.02 15.85 33.50
N GLY A 236 -1.53 14.64 33.23
CA GLY A 236 -1.69 13.48 34.10
C GLY A 236 -2.94 12.65 33.80
N ILE A 237 -3.56 12.83 32.63
CA ILE A 237 -4.63 11.96 32.10
C ILE A 237 -4.08 10.89 31.14
N GLY A 238 -2.78 10.89 30.85
CA GLY A 238 -2.12 9.96 29.94
C GLY A 238 -2.45 10.22 28.46
N ALA A 239 -2.08 9.25 27.60
CA ALA A 239 -2.29 9.36 26.16
C ALA A 239 -3.77 9.14 25.78
N GLU A 240 -4.36 10.12 25.09
CA GLU A 240 -5.78 10.16 24.72
C GLU A 240 -5.98 10.41 23.22
N LEU A 241 -7.24 10.49 22.78
CA LEU A 241 -7.59 10.75 21.39
C LEU A 241 -7.52 12.24 21.06
N TRP A 242 -6.60 12.62 20.18
CA TRP A 242 -6.39 13.99 19.70
C TRP A 242 -6.73 14.15 18.23
N ARG A 243 -6.96 15.39 17.81
CA ARG A 243 -7.14 15.76 16.41
C ARG A 243 -6.42 17.05 16.05
N THR A 244 -6.09 17.23 14.77
CA THR A 244 -5.57 18.48 14.20
C THR A 244 -6.10 18.74 12.77
N ASP A 245 -6.29 20.01 12.42
CA ASP A 245 -6.50 20.48 11.04
C ASP A 245 -5.21 21.07 10.43
N GLY A 246 -4.07 20.82 11.08
CA GLY A 246 -2.77 21.38 10.71
C GLY A 246 -2.44 22.73 11.35
N THR A 247 -3.37 23.31 12.11
CA THR A 247 -3.15 24.56 12.86
C THR A 247 -3.02 24.30 14.36
N ARG A 248 -2.37 25.22 15.07
CA ARG A 248 -2.25 25.18 16.53
C ARG A 248 -3.63 25.18 17.22
N ASN A 249 -4.59 25.97 16.73
CA ASN A 249 -5.92 26.09 17.33
C ASN A 249 -6.82 24.88 17.03
N GLY A 250 -6.64 24.25 15.87
CA GLY A 250 -7.35 23.03 15.51
C GLY A 250 -6.80 21.79 16.21
N THR A 251 -5.58 21.86 16.76
CA THR A 251 -4.95 20.80 17.54
C THR A 251 -5.53 20.75 18.95
N ARG A 252 -6.36 19.76 19.23
CA ARG A 252 -7.06 19.62 20.53
C ARG A 252 -7.46 18.18 20.83
N LEU A 253 -7.63 17.89 22.12
CA LEU A 253 -8.25 16.68 22.63
C LEU A 253 -9.66 16.52 22.00
N VAL A 254 -9.96 15.33 21.50
CA VAL A 254 -11.30 14.94 21.02
C VAL A 254 -12.15 14.55 22.20
N GLN A 255 -11.66 13.59 22.98
CA GLN A 255 -12.33 13.05 24.15
C GLN A 255 -11.30 12.36 25.04
N ASP A 256 -11.44 12.59 26.36
CA ASP A 256 -10.89 11.73 27.40
C ASP A 256 -11.78 10.49 27.52
N ILE A 257 -11.30 9.36 26.98
CA ILE A 257 -12.06 8.10 26.95
C ILE A 257 -11.95 7.39 28.29
N ASN A 258 -10.74 7.29 28.85
CA ASN A 258 -10.50 6.70 30.17
C ASN A 258 -10.47 7.79 31.25
N ARG A 259 -11.65 8.16 31.74
CA ARG A 259 -11.79 9.23 32.73
C ARG A 259 -10.96 8.92 33.99
N GLY A 260 -9.91 9.71 34.21
CA GLY A 260 -9.06 9.54 35.39
C GLY A 260 -7.64 10.00 35.14
N VAL A 261 -6.69 9.30 35.75
CA VAL A 261 -5.25 9.58 35.62
C VAL A 261 -4.54 8.66 34.62
N ASP A 262 -5.26 7.66 34.10
CA ASP A 262 -4.73 6.65 33.19
C ASP A 262 -5.24 6.94 31.77
N GLY A 263 -4.37 6.89 30.77
CA GLY A 263 -4.76 7.15 29.38
C GLY A 263 -5.47 5.98 28.70
N SER A 264 -6.33 6.28 27.73
CA SER A 264 -7.01 5.31 26.86
C SER A 264 -6.10 4.69 25.80
N ASN A 265 -4.93 5.30 25.57
CA ASN A 265 -3.90 4.87 24.64
C ASN A 265 -4.44 4.50 23.24
N PRO A 266 -5.11 5.38 22.49
CA PRO A 266 -5.68 5.03 21.19
C PRO A 266 -4.63 4.49 20.21
N SER A 267 -4.98 3.50 19.39
CA SER A 267 -4.06 2.97 18.36
C SER A 267 -4.76 2.29 17.20
N SER A 268 -4.00 1.84 16.19
CA SER A 268 -4.45 0.96 15.11
C SER A 268 -5.66 1.53 14.38
N PHE A 269 -5.53 2.77 13.92
CA PHE A 269 -6.60 3.51 13.29
C PHE A 269 -6.88 3.01 11.87
N ALA A 270 -8.14 2.93 11.47
CA ALA A 270 -8.55 2.60 10.10
C ALA A 270 -9.88 3.25 9.73
N VAL A 271 -10.00 3.73 8.50
CA VAL A 271 -11.23 4.35 7.98
C VAL A 271 -12.01 3.33 7.14
N VAL A 272 -13.29 3.15 7.42
CA VAL A 272 -14.23 2.35 6.60
C VAL A 272 -15.45 3.20 6.29
N GLY A 273 -15.56 3.67 5.04
CA GLY A 273 -16.60 4.64 4.66
C GLY A 273 -16.51 5.89 5.53
N ASP A 274 -17.62 6.29 6.14
CA ASP A 274 -17.73 7.50 6.97
C ASP A 274 -17.48 7.22 8.46
N THR A 275 -16.62 6.25 8.78
CA THR A 275 -16.31 5.86 10.16
C THR A 275 -14.82 5.59 10.34
N LEU A 276 -14.24 6.23 11.36
CA LEU A 276 -12.88 5.95 11.84
C LEU A 276 -12.94 4.93 12.98
N TYR A 277 -12.27 3.81 12.84
CA TYR A 277 -12.11 2.78 13.87
C TYR A 277 -10.74 2.86 14.51
N PHE A 278 -10.64 2.45 15.78
CA PHE A 278 -9.39 2.40 16.54
C PHE A 278 -9.55 1.51 17.77
N ALA A 279 -8.43 1.11 18.38
CA ALA A 279 -8.42 0.43 19.67
C ALA A 279 -8.20 1.44 20.81
N ALA A 280 -8.94 1.33 21.90
CA ALA A 280 -8.76 2.16 23.10
C ALA A 280 -9.27 1.44 24.36
N ASP A 281 -8.74 1.85 25.51
CA ASP A 281 -9.15 1.37 26.83
C ASP A 281 -9.97 2.45 27.55
N ASP A 282 -11.11 2.10 28.14
CA ASP A 282 -11.95 3.01 28.95
C ASP A 282 -11.83 2.80 30.46
N GLY A 283 -10.89 1.95 30.89
CA GLY A 283 -10.67 1.58 32.28
C GLY A 283 -11.76 0.68 32.87
N ARG A 284 -12.77 0.28 32.08
CA ARG A 284 -13.93 -0.51 32.54
C ARG A 284 -14.07 -1.82 31.79
N THR A 285 -13.90 -1.76 30.47
CA THR A 285 -14.05 -2.87 29.52
C THR A 285 -12.72 -3.29 28.91
N GLY A 286 -11.60 -2.74 29.40
CA GLY A 286 -10.29 -2.96 28.83
C GLY A 286 -10.13 -2.37 27.43
N ARG A 287 -9.06 -2.77 26.74
CA ARG A 287 -8.75 -2.32 25.39
C ARG A 287 -9.59 -3.05 24.34
N GLU A 288 -10.54 -2.32 23.76
CA GLU A 288 -11.57 -2.84 22.86
C GLU A 288 -11.65 -2.05 21.54
N LEU A 289 -12.59 -2.42 20.66
CA LEU A 289 -12.82 -1.74 19.38
C LEU A 289 -13.71 -0.52 19.57
N TRP A 290 -13.22 0.65 19.19
CA TRP A 290 -13.90 1.95 19.24
C TRP A 290 -14.08 2.53 17.84
N ARG A 291 -14.98 3.51 17.74
CA ARG A 291 -15.19 4.27 16.52
C ARG A 291 -15.52 5.74 16.76
N ILE A 292 -15.25 6.55 15.75
CA ILE A 292 -15.83 7.88 15.51
C ILE A 292 -16.72 7.77 14.28
N ASN A 293 -18.02 8.10 14.42
CA ASN A 293 -18.92 8.15 13.26
C ASN A 293 -18.84 9.49 12.51
N GLU A 294 -19.59 9.61 11.42
CA GLU A 294 -19.69 10.84 10.59
C GLU A 294 -20.03 12.11 11.38
N ASN A 295 -20.73 11.98 12.52
CA ASN A 295 -21.14 13.10 13.38
C ASN A 295 -20.09 13.45 14.45
N GLY A 296 -18.92 12.80 14.43
CA GLY A 296 -17.87 12.98 15.43
C GLY A 296 -18.14 12.29 16.77
N GLN A 297 -19.15 11.42 16.86
CA GLN A 297 -19.45 10.70 18.10
C GLN A 297 -18.47 9.55 18.31
N VAL A 298 -17.78 9.58 19.45
CA VAL A 298 -16.91 8.49 19.91
C VAL A 298 -17.73 7.47 20.69
N SER A 299 -17.59 6.19 20.36
CA SER A 299 -18.25 5.10 21.09
C SER A 299 -17.56 3.75 20.87
N GLN A 300 -17.65 2.86 21.86
CA GLN A 300 -17.27 1.46 21.70
C GLN A 300 -18.18 0.77 20.68
N VAL A 301 -17.61 -0.11 19.86
CA VAL A 301 -18.32 -0.93 18.87
C VAL A 301 -18.81 -2.23 19.47
N ALA A 302 -17.91 -2.93 20.17
CA ALA A 302 -18.18 -4.18 20.85
C ALA A 302 -17.19 -4.37 22.01
N ASP A 303 -17.67 -4.93 23.11
CA ASP A 303 -16.85 -5.57 24.15
C ASP A 303 -16.63 -7.03 23.71
N ILE A 304 -15.53 -7.27 23.00
CA ILE A 304 -15.21 -8.57 22.41
C ILE A 304 -14.76 -9.53 23.53
N ASN A 305 -13.89 -9.07 24.43
CA ASN A 305 -13.45 -9.82 25.59
C ASN A 305 -14.15 -9.35 26.87
N ARG A 306 -15.35 -9.90 27.07
CA ARG A 306 -16.32 -9.44 28.08
C ARG A 306 -15.74 -9.07 29.44
N GLY A 307 -16.17 -7.91 29.95
CA GLY A 307 -15.82 -7.43 31.29
C GLY A 307 -14.55 -6.59 31.26
N GLY A 308 -13.78 -6.55 32.35
CA GLY A 308 -12.56 -5.72 32.42
C GLY A 308 -11.33 -6.33 31.73
N GLN A 309 -11.51 -7.29 30.83
CA GLN A 309 -10.41 -7.92 30.07
C GLN A 309 -10.25 -7.20 28.74
N SER A 310 -9.11 -7.36 28.05
CA SER A 310 -8.86 -6.67 26.79
C SER A 310 -8.88 -7.63 25.61
N SER A 311 -9.51 -7.23 24.52
CA SER A 311 -9.43 -7.94 23.24
C SER A 311 -8.25 -7.51 22.37
N ASN A 312 -7.63 -6.36 22.69
CA ASN A 312 -6.46 -5.80 22.01
C ASN A 312 -6.59 -5.76 20.46
N PRO A 313 -7.60 -5.06 19.89
CA PRO A 313 -7.72 -4.97 18.44
C PRO A 313 -6.47 -4.33 17.80
N SER A 314 -5.94 -4.94 16.73
CA SER A 314 -4.75 -4.46 16.00
C SER A 314 -4.83 -4.73 14.50
N ASP A 315 -3.89 -4.16 13.74
CA ASP A 315 -3.71 -4.40 12.30
C ASP A 315 -5.00 -4.22 11.50
N MET A 316 -5.64 -3.06 11.67
CA MET A 316 -6.95 -2.79 11.10
C MET A 316 -6.89 -2.39 9.62
N VAL A 317 -7.79 -2.92 8.79
CA VAL A 317 -7.91 -2.52 7.39
C VAL A 317 -9.37 -2.56 6.92
N ALA A 318 -9.72 -1.67 6.00
CA ALA A 318 -10.99 -1.72 5.30
C ALA A 318 -10.93 -2.75 4.16
N PHE A 319 -11.84 -3.72 4.15
CA PHE A 319 -11.97 -4.70 3.07
C PHE A 319 -13.43 -5.00 2.79
N ASN A 320 -13.85 -4.81 1.53
CA ASN A 320 -15.22 -5.07 1.08
C ASN A 320 -16.31 -4.37 1.93
N GLY A 321 -16.08 -3.11 2.31
CA GLY A 321 -17.03 -2.32 3.12
C GLY A 321 -17.10 -2.72 4.59
N MET A 322 -16.21 -3.58 5.08
CA MET A 322 -16.11 -3.99 6.48
C MET A 322 -14.71 -3.69 7.03
N LEU A 323 -14.61 -3.57 8.34
CA LEU A 323 -13.33 -3.56 9.04
C LEU A 323 -12.86 -5.00 9.23
N TYR A 324 -11.58 -5.29 8.96
CA TYR A 324 -10.89 -6.53 9.32
C TYR A 324 -9.71 -6.21 10.24
N PHE A 325 -9.47 -7.04 11.25
CA PHE A 325 -8.47 -6.79 12.29
C PHE A 325 -8.13 -8.06 13.08
N SER A 326 -7.04 -8.04 13.85
CA SER A 326 -6.71 -9.07 14.84
C SER A 326 -7.33 -8.73 16.20
N ALA A 327 -7.93 -9.70 16.90
CA ALA A 327 -8.43 -9.52 18.28
C ALA A 327 -8.58 -10.85 19.03
N ASN A 328 -8.61 -10.78 20.36
CA ASN A 328 -8.72 -11.93 21.27
C ASN A 328 -10.00 -11.85 22.11
N ASP A 329 -10.86 -12.87 22.04
CA ASP A 329 -12.12 -12.93 22.82
C ASP A 329 -11.98 -13.62 24.19
N GLY A 330 -10.75 -13.91 24.61
CA GLY A 330 -10.42 -14.65 25.82
C GLY A 330 -10.64 -16.16 25.72
N ARG A 331 -11.10 -16.68 24.57
CA ARG A 331 -11.42 -18.10 24.35
C ARG A 331 -10.58 -18.72 23.25
N ASN A 332 -10.44 -18.01 22.14
CA ASN A 332 -9.83 -18.50 20.91
C ASN A 332 -8.45 -17.87 20.63
N GLY A 333 -7.86 -17.17 21.61
CA GLY A 333 -6.65 -16.40 21.36
C GLY A 333 -6.86 -15.25 20.36
N ALA A 334 -5.77 -14.61 19.94
CA ALA A 334 -5.82 -13.56 18.92
C ALA A 334 -5.98 -14.15 17.52
N GLU A 335 -7.11 -13.86 16.87
CA GLU A 335 -7.54 -14.43 15.59
C GLU A 335 -8.00 -13.33 14.62
N LEU A 336 -8.40 -13.70 13.40
CA LEU A 336 -8.90 -12.74 12.41
C LEU A 336 -10.38 -12.41 12.70
N TRP A 337 -10.70 -11.14 12.90
CA TRP A 337 -12.04 -10.61 13.13
C TRP A 337 -12.48 -9.67 12.03
N ARG A 338 -13.79 -9.47 11.95
CA ARG A 338 -14.41 -8.43 11.12
C ARG A 338 -15.51 -7.69 11.85
N SER A 339 -15.77 -6.45 11.46
CA SER A 339 -16.89 -5.65 11.96
C SER A 339 -17.57 -4.85 10.84
N ASN A 340 -18.89 -4.71 10.94
CA ASN A 340 -19.67 -3.75 10.16
C ASN A 340 -20.00 -2.46 10.95
N GLY A 341 -19.34 -2.25 12.10
CA GLY A 341 -19.58 -1.11 12.98
C GLY A 341 -20.66 -1.32 14.05
N THR A 342 -21.26 -2.52 14.12
CA THR A 342 -22.23 -2.89 15.15
C THR A 342 -21.69 -4.04 16.01
N THR A 343 -22.15 -4.13 17.25
CA THR A 343 -21.81 -5.25 18.14
C THR A 343 -22.19 -6.60 17.51
N ALA A 344 -23.39 -6.71 16.93
CA ALA A 344 -23.87 -7.96 16.32
C ALA A 344 -23.09 -8.36 15.06
N GLY A 345 -22.56 -7.40 14.31
CA GLY A 345 -21.74 -7.65 13.13
C GLY A 345 -20.24 -7.72 13.42
N THR A 346 -19.83 -7.66 14.68
CA THR A 346 -18.44 -7.84 15.11
C THR A 346 -18.22 -9.31 15.47
N VAL A 347 -17.57 -10.05 14.57
CA VAL A 347 -17.48 -11.51 14.63
C VAL A 347 -16.11 -12.01 14.18
N GLN A 348 -15.68 -13.14 14.74
CA GLN A 348 -14.50 -13.86 14.27
C GLN A 348 -14.75 -14.37 12.84
N VAL A 349 -13.76 -14.21 11.96
CA VAL A 349 -13.79 -14.68 10.57
C VAL A 349 -13.50 -16.18 10.52
N ALA A 350 -12.45 -16.60 11.21
CA ALA A 350 -12.04 -17.99 11.37
C ALA A 350 -11.15 -18.12 12.62
N ASP A 351 -11.22 -19.28 13.27
CA ASP A 351 -10.26 -19.73 14.28
C ASP A 351 -9.11 -20.45 13.54
N ILE A 352 -8.06 -19.69 13.18
CA ILE A 352 -6.95 -20.18 12.34
C ILE A 352 -6.05 -21.11 13.14
N ASN A 353 -5.82 -20.82 14.42
CA ASN A 353 -5.09 -21.68 15.35
C ASN A 353 -6.03 -22.23 16.42
N PRO A 354 -6.66 -23.40 16.19
CA PRO A 354 -7.81 -23.85 16.98
C PRO A 354 -7.56 -23.94 18.48
N GLY A 355 -8.54 -23.48 19.25
CA GLY A 355 -8.52 -23.54 20.72
C GLY A 355 -7.96 -22.26 21.33
N THR A 356 -7.29 -22.34 22.48
CA THR A 356 -6.83 -21.14 23.20
C THR A 356 -5.53 -20.55 22.67
N ALA A 357 -4.91 -21.17 21.66
CA ALA A 357 -3.71 -20.66 21.03
C ALA A 357 -4.08 -19.48 20.10
N SER A 358 -3.12 -18.63 19.77
CA SER A 358 -3.36 -17.47 18.89
C SER A 358 -2.71 -17.69 17.54
N SER A 359 -3.40 -17.35 16.46
CA SER A 359 -2.79 -17.21 15.14
C SER A 359 -2.08 -15.87 14.92
N SER A 360 -2.46 -14.86 15.72
CA SER A 360 -1.92 -13.50 15.71
C SER A 360 -1.79 -12.92 14.29
N PRO A 361 -2.90 -12.69 13.56
CA PRO A 361 -2.86 -12.08 12.23
C PRO A 361 -2.17 -10.71 12.25
N ARG A 362 -1.31 -10.43 11.28
CA ARG A 362 -0.56 -9.15 11.16
C ARG A 362 -0.41 -8.71 9.71
N ASP A 363 -0.06 -7.43 9.52
CA ASP A 363 0.23 -6.82 8.21
C ASP A 363 -0.94 -6.96 7.23
N LEU A 364 -2.18 -6.80 7.74
CA LEU A 364 -3.39 -6.92 6.93
C LEU A 364 -3.37 -5.92 5.76
N THR A 365 -3.36 -6.44 4.53
CA THR A 365 -3.16 -5.66 3.30
C THR A 365 -4.14 -6.09 2.23
N VAL A 366 -4.85 -5.13 1.64
CA VAL A 366 -5.79 -5.40 0.55
C VAL A 366 -5.11 -5.25 -0.81
N VAL A 367 -5.27 -6.25 -1.67
CA VAL A 367 -4.83 -6.21 -3.07
C VAL A 367 -6.00 -6.67 -3.95
N GLY A 368 -6.58 -5.76 -4.71
CA GLY A 368 -7.75 -6.05 -5.55
C GLY A 368 -8.93 -6.57 -4.72
N ASP A 369 -9.35 -7.80 -4.99
CA ASP A 369 -10.49 -8.47 -4.37
C ASP A 369 -10.09 -9.41 -3.20
N ARG A 370 -8.86 -9.25 -2.69
CA ARG A 370 -8.26 -10.12 -1.67
C ARG A 370 -7.69 -9.34 -0.51
N LEU A 371 -7.81 -9.91 0.69
CA LEU A 371 -7.11 -9.50 1.89
C LEU A 371 -5.95 -10.47 2.14
N TYR A 372 -4.74 -9.96 2.32
CA TYR A 372 -3.54 -10.71 2.67
C TYR A 372 -3.09 -10.38 4.09
N PHE A 373 -2.46 -11.33 4.77
CA PHE A 373 -1.92 -11.14 6.13
C PHE A 373 -0.95 -12.27 6.48
N SER A 374 -0.13 -12.09 7.51
CA SER A 374 0.68 -13.18 8.09
C SER A 374 -0.01 -13.76 9.33
N ALA A 375 0.02 -15.08 9.50
CA ALA A 375 -0.56 -15.77 10.66
C ALA A 375 0.07 -17.15 10.86
N ASP A 376 -0.07 -17.72 12.06
CA ASP A 376 0.43 -19.05 12.45
C ASP A 376 -0.73 -19.99 12.78
N ASP A 377 -0.85 -21.13 12.10
CA ASP A 377 -1.90 -22.14 12.39
C ASP A 377 -1.47 -23.20 13.42
N GLY A 378 -0.31 -23.01 14.05
CA GLY A 378 0.29 -23.97 14.97
C GLY A 378 0.90 -25.19 14.29
N ARG A 379 0.95 -25.25 12.95
CA ARG A 379 1.45 -26.41 12.20
C ARG A 379 2.64 -26.08 11.30
N ALA A 380 2.58 -24.94 10.60
CA ALA A 380 3.60 -24.54 9.62
C ALA A 380 4.45 -23.33 10.06
N GLY A 381 4.29 -22.88 11.31
CA GLY A 381 4.81 -21.58 11.73
C GLY A 381 4.07 -20.43 11.03
N ARG A 382 4.60 -19.20 11.16
CA ARG A 382 4.00 -18.02 10.55
C ARG A 382 4.22 -17.99 9.04
N GLU A 383 3.13 -18.02 8.30
CA GLU A 383 3.10 -18.03 6.83
C GLU A 383 2.25 -16.90 6.26
N LEU A 384 2.24 -16.76 4.94
CA LEU A 384 1.34 -15.84 4.23
C LEU A 384 -0.05 -16.47 4.13
N TRP A 385 -1.08 -15.67 4.36
CA TRP A 385 -2.48 -16.05 4.22
C TRP A 385 -3.20 -15.07 3.32
N ARG A 386 -4.27 -15.56 2.67
CA ARG A 386 -5.20 -14.71 1.95
C ARG A 386 -6.65 -15.04 2.27
N LEU A 387 -7.53 -14.08 2.07
CA LEU A 387 -8.97 -14.20 2.13
C LEU A 387 -9.58 -13.56 0.88
N ASP A 388 -10.32 -14.35 0.10
CA ASP A 388 -10.98 -13.87 -1.12
C ASP A 388 -12.33 -13.20 -0.75
N SER A 389 -12.64 -12.05 -1.33
CA SER A 389 -13.89 -11.31 -1.03
C SER A 389 -15.16 -12.13 -1.31
N ALA A 390 -15.13 -12.97 -2.34
CA ALA A 390 -16.21 -13.90 -2.69
C ALA A 390 -16.41 -15.03 -1.65
N ASN A 391 -15.40 -15.32 -0.82
CA ASN A 391 -15.45 -16.35 0.21
C ASN A 391 -14.75 -15.86 1.49
N ASN A 392 -15.36 -14.84 2.10
CA ASN A 392 -14.77 -14.05 3.18
C ASN A 392 -14.83 -14.71 4.58
N SER A 393 -14.97 -16.03 4.65
CA SER A 393 -14.97 -16.84 5.87
C SER A 393 -13.93 -17.97 5.87
N ARG A 394 -13.13 -18.11 4.81
CA ARG A 394 -12.13 -19.20 4.70
C ARG A 394 -10.77 -18.65 4.28
N PRO A 395 -9.92 -18.26 5.23
CA PRO A 395 -8.51 -17.95 4.94
C PRO A 395 -7.78 -19.14 4.31
N ILE A 396 -6.86 -18.84 3.39
CA ILE A 396 -6.07 -19.81 2.65
C ILE A 396 -4.59 -19.52 2.90
N ARG A 397 -3.86 -20.51 3.43
CA ARG A 397 -2.41 -20.43 3.62
C ARG A 397 -1.67 -20.57 2.29
N ILE A 398 -0.64 -19.77 2.12
CA ILE A 398 0.36 -19.83 1.06
C ILE A 398 1.68 -20.12 1.76
N ASP A 399 2.11 -21.38 1.68
CA ASP A 399 3.30 -21.90 2.36
C ASP A 399 4.55 -21.60 1.51
N ILE A 400 5.41 -20.71 2.00
CA ILE A 400 6.63 -20.27 1.30
C ILE A 400 7.84 -21.07 1.79
N ASN A 401 7.87 -21.44 3.08
CA ASN A 401 8.92 -22.24 3.70
C ASN A 401 8.34 -23.55 4.24
N PRO A 402 8.22 -24.60 3.40
CA PRO A 402 7.59 -25.85 3.81
C PRO A 402 8.29 -26.49 5.00
N GLY A 403 7.58 -26.62 6.13
CA GLY A 403 8.13 -27.17 7.37
C GLY A 403 7.50 -26.53 8.60
N GLN A 404 8.17 -26.66 9.75
CA GLN A 404 7.69 -26.09 11.02
C GLN A 404 8.20 -24.67 11.30
N ALA A 405 9.18 -24.17 10.53
CA ALA A 405 9.88 -22.92 10.85
C ALA A 405 9.13 -21.64 10.43
N GLY A 406 8.24 -21.74 9.44
CA GLY A 406 7.54 -20.58 8.87
C GLY A 406 8.43 -19.68 7.99
N SER A 407 7.81 -18.87 7.14
CA SER A 407 8.47 -17.88 6.29
C SER A 407 8.47 -16.46 6.86
N ASN A 408 7.71 -16.24 7.94
CA ASN A 408 7.58 -14.97 8.66
C ASN A 408 7.36 -13.74 7.76
N PRO A 409 6.32 -13.68 6.91
CA PRO A 409 6.07 -12.52 6.05
C PRO A 409 5.82 -11.25 6.88
N THR A 410 6.44 -10.12 6.51
CA THR A 410 6.15 -8.79 7.09
C THR A 410 6.19 -7.70 6.03
N ASP A 411 5.72 -6.50 6.43
CA ASP A 411 5.69 -5.30 5.61
C ASP A 411 4.97 -5.63 4.29
N LEU A 412 3.72 -6.06 4.38
CA LEU A 412 2.94 -6.34 3.19
C LEU A 412 2.53 -5.02 2.52
N ILE A 413 2.62 -4.95 1.20
CA ILE A 413 2.19 -3.77 0.44
C ILE A 413 1.61 -4.19 -0.91
N GLU A 414 0.61 -3.44 -1.38
CA GLU A 414 0.14 -3.54 -2.76
C GLU A 414 1.07 -2.76 -3.69
N PHE A 415 1.53 -3.41 -4.75
CA PHE A 415 2.23 -2.75 -5.85
C PHE A 415 1.94 -3.47 -7.17
N ASP A 416 1.52 -2.72 -8.19
CA ASP A 416 1.15 -3.25 -9.52
C ASP A 416 0.12 -4.40 -9.45
N ASN A 417 -0.91 -4.23 -8.61
CA ASN A 417 -1.98 -5.20 -8.37
C ASN A 417 -1.46 -6.58 -7.92
N ARG A 418 -0.33 -6.59 -7.21
CA ARG A 418 0.29 -7.76 -6.59
C ARG A 418 0.71 -7.41 -5.17
N LEU A 419 0.81 -8.43 -4.34
CA LEU A 419 1.38 -8.30 -3.01
C LEU A 419 2.91 -8.33 -3.12
N PHE A 420 3.58 -7.38 -2.48
CA PHE A 420 5.01 -7.41 -2.21
C PHE A 420 5.24 -7.43 -0.70
N PHE A 421 6.26 -8.15 -0.25
CA PHE A 421 6.53 -8.36 1.17
C PHE A 421 7.95 -8.90 1.38
N ALA A 422 8.41 -8.88 2.64
CA ALA A 422 9.65 -9.53 3.04
C ALA A 422 9.35 -10.92 3.65
N ALA A 423 10.09 -11.95 3.26
CA ALA A 423 9.93 -13.31 3.79
C ALA A 423 11.21 -14.14 3.62
N ASP A 424 11.31 -15.25 4.37
CA ASP A 424 12.42 -16.20 4.35
C ASP A 424 11.94 -17.58 3.87
N ASP A 425 12.60 -18.15 2.86
CA ASP A 425 12.30 -19.49 2.33
C ASP A 425 13.15 -20.60 2.98
N GLY A 426 13.91 -20.28 4.02
CA GLY A 426 14.85 -21.16 4.69
C GLY A 426 16.14 -21.44 3.90
N ARG A 427 16.36 -20.75 2.76
CA ARG A 427 17.53 -20.94 1.89
C ARG A 427 18.25 -19.64 1.55
N SER A 428 17.50 -18.61 1.23
CA SER A 428 17.98 -17.32 0.72
C SER A 428 18.00 -16.23 1.80
N GLY A 429 17.62 -16.58 3.04
CA GLY A 429 17.35 -15.60 4.09
C GLY A 429 16.13 -14.73 3.78
N ARG A 430 15.93 -13.69 4.60
CA ARG A 430 14.82 -12.75 4.44
C ARG A 430 15.06 -11.79 3.26
N GLU A 431 14.27 -11.93 2.22
CA GLU A 431 14.43 -11.18 0.96
C GLU A 431 13.10 -10.58 0.46
N LEU A 432 13.10 -9.91 -0.70
CA LEU A 432 11.91 -9.30 -1.32
C LEU A 432 11.13 -10.34 -2.13
N TRP A 433 9.86 -10.56 -1.78
CA TRP A 433 8.96 -11.49 -2.44
C TRP A 433 7.78 -10.77 -3.08
N ARG A 434 7.16 -11.45 -4.06
CA ARG A 434 5.88 -11.04 -4.65
C ARG A 434 4.91 -12.21 -4.75
N SER A 435 3.61 -11.93 -4.71
CA SER A 435 2.55 -12.91 -4.92
C SER A 435 1.32 -12.31 -5.60
N ASP A 436 0.65 -13.08 -6.45
CA ASP A 436 -0.73 -12.82 -6.88
C ASP A 436 -1.79 -13.53 -6.02
N GLY A 437 -1.35 -14.23 -4.97
CA GLY A 437 -2.19 -15.06 -4.11
C GLY A 437 -2.12 -16.54 -4.39
N THR A 438 -1.49 -17.00 -5.47
CA THR A 438 -1.28 -18.44 -5.70
C THR A 438 0.13 -18.87 -5.28
N THR A 439 0.29 -20.11 -4.82
CA THR A 439 1.61 -20.69 -4.47
C THR A 439 2.60 -20.62 -5.63
N ILE A 440 2.14 -20.85 -6.87
CA ILE A 440 2.98 -20.78 -8.08
C ILE A 440 3.46 -19.35 -8.37
N SER A 441 2.61 -18.35 -8.12
CA SER A 441 2.99 -16.95 -8.35
C SER A 441 3.92 -16.39 -7.28
N THR A 442 3.90 -17.00 -6.08
CA THR A 442 4.65 -16.55 -4.92
C THR A 442 6.11 -16.87 -5.12
N ARG A 443 6.90 -15.84 -5.40
CA ARG A 443 8.31 -16.02 -5.74
C ARG A 443 9.17 -14.84 -5.31
N LEU A 444 10.43 -15.14 -5.07
CA LEU A 444 11.49 -14.18 -4.83
C LEU A 444 11.55 -13.19 -6.01
N VAL A 445 11.58 -11.90 -5.70
CA VAL A 445 11.77 -10.83 -6.69
C VAL A 445 13.23 -10.69 -7.04
N SER A 446 14.09 -10.62 -6.02
CA SER A 446 15.54 -10.52 -6.15
C SER A 446 16.18 -11.07 -4.88
N ASN A 447 17.27 -11.83 -5.03
CA ASN A 447 18.17 -12.11 -3.91
C ASN A 447 19.16 -10.95 -3.79
N ILE A 448 18.91 -10.00 -2.90
CA ILE A 448 19.70 -8.76 -2.79
C ILE A 448 21.00 -9.01 -2.03
N ASN A 449 20.97 -9.77 -0.93
CA ASN A 449 22.16 -10.20 -0.22
C ASN A 449 22.54 -11.63 -0.66
N THR A 450 23.63 -11.75 -1.41
CA THR A 450 24.07 -13.04 -1.96
C THR A 450 24.92 -13.87 -1.00
N ASN A 451 25.17 -13.40 0.23
CA ASN A 451 25.94 -14.15 1.23
C ASN A 451 25.15 -15.40 1.69
N PRO A 452 25.80 -16.56 1.88
CA PRO A 452 25.09 -17.78 2.27
C PRO A 452 24.36 -17.64 3.60
N ASN A 453 23.07 -17.98 3.63
CA ASN A 453 22.18 -17.93 4.81
C ASN A 453 21.99 -16.52 5.42
N GLU A 454 22.35 -15.47 4.70
CA GLU A 454 22.02 -14.10 5.07
C GLU A 454 20.95 -13.57 4.11
N GLY A 455 20.11 -12.65 4.57
CA GLY A 455 19.11 -11.99 3.74
C GLY A 455 19.17 -10.48 3.89
N SER A 456 18.70 -9.76 2.89
CA SER A 456 18.74 -8.29 2.83
C SER A 456 17.75 -7.59 3.76
N SER A 457 16.85 -8.35 4.39
CA SER A 457 15.82 -7.91 5.31
C SER A 457 15.04 -6.66 4.84
N PRO A 458 14.43 -6.68 3.64
CA PRO A 458 13.62 -5.56 3.15
C PRO A 458 12.50 -5.20 4.14
N ALA A 459 12.18 -3.92 4.27
CA ALA A 459 11.10 -3.42 5.12
C ALA A 459 10.81 -1.95 4.80
N GLN A 460 9.78 -1.40 5.43
CA GLN A 460 9.38 0.00 5.29
C GLN A 460 9.00 0.32 3.84
N PHE A 461 8.20 -0.54 3.23
CA PHE A 461 7.82 -0.36 1.83
C PHE A 461 6.95 0.89 1.63
N ALA A 462 7.20 1.59 0.54
CA ALA A 462 6.31 2.63 0.02
C ALA A 462 6.24 2.55 -1.50
N VAL A 463 5.09 2.88 -2.07
CA VAL A 463 4.93 2.99 -3.52
C VAL A 463 4.83 4.45 -3.91
N VAL A 464 5.74 4.91 -4.79
CA VAL A 464 5.77 6.28 -5.31
C VAL A 464 6.09 6.24 -6.79
N ASN A 465 5.34 6.96 -7.62
CA ASN A 465 5.57 7.08 -9.06
C ASN A 465 5.80 5.72 -9.77
N ASP A 466 4.94 4.74 -9.45
CA ASP A 466 4.97 3.37 -9.97
C ASP A 466 6.28 2.62 -9.70
N ARG A 467 6.87 2.87 -8.53
CA ARG A 467 8.03 2.13 -8.04
C ARG A 467 7.83 1.78 -6.58
N LEU A 468 8.26 0.58 -6.22
CA LEU A 468 8.40 0.15 -4.84
C LEU A 468 9.71 0.68 -4.29
N TYR A 469 9.68 1.39 -3.17
CA TYR A 469 10.84 1.83 -2.41
C TYR A 469 10.87 1.13 -1.06
N PHE A 470 12.06 0.85 -0.55
CA PHE A 470 12.25 0.15 0.71
C PHE A 470 13.67 0.32 1.22
N ALA A 471 13.87 -0.05 2.48
CA ALA A 471 15.18 -0.13 3.06
C ALA A 471 15.68 -1.58 3.02
N ALA A 472 16.95 -1.83 2.66
CA ALA A 472 17.56 -3.18 2.65
C ALA A 472 19.09 -3.11 2.76
N ASP A 473 19.71 -4.19 3.21
CA ASP A 473 21.17 -4.36 3.33
C ASP A 473 21.66 -5.40 2.31
N ALA A 474 22.59 -5.04 1.44
CA ALA A 474 23.12 -5.98 0.44
C ALA A 474 24.28 -6.86 0.93
N GLY A 475 24.62 -6.80 2.23
CA GLY A 475 25.69 -7.61 2.83
C GLY A 475 27.10 -7.14 2.44
N ARG A 476 27.25 -5.88 2.00
CA ARG A 476 28.51 -5.32 1.47
C ARG A 476 29.27 -4.46 2.47
N GLY A 477 28.78 -4.38 3.71
CA GLY A 477 29.35 -3.55 4.78
C GLY A 477 28.89 -2.09 4.76
N ASP A 478 28.05 -1.68 3.81
CA ASP A 478 27.42 -0.35 3.77
C ASP A 478 26.10 -0.29 4.55
N GLY A 479 25.66 -1.41 5.14
CA GLY A 479 24.48 -1.49 5.99
C GLY A 479 23.17 -1.27 5.22
N ARG A 480 22.11 -0.93 5.97
CA ARG A 480 20.78 -0.73 5.40
C ARG A 480 20.65 0.64 4.72
N GLU A 481 20.34 0.63 3.43
CA GLU A 481 20.22 1.83 2.59
C GLU A 481 18.89 1.86 1.83
N LEU A 482 18.64 2.93 1.06
CA LEU A 482 17.40 3.09 0.29
C LEU A 482 17.50 2.33 -1.03
N TRP A 483 16.52 1.46 -1.29
CA TRP A 483 16.37 0.65 -2.49
C TRP A 483 15.08 0.96 -3.21
N ARG A 484 15.03 0.61 -4.49
CA ARG A 484 13.81 0.62 -5.29
C ARG A 484 13.68 -0.65 -6.14
N SER A 485 12.46 -0.97 -6.53
CA SER A 485 12.14 -2.05 -7.47
C SER A 485 11.01 -1.64 -8.42
N ASP A 486 11.08 -2.13 -9.66
CA ASP A 486 9.96 -2.15 -10.62
C ASP A 486 9.15 -3.45 -10.53
N GLY A 487 9.42 -4.27 -9.51
CA GLY A 487 8.84 -5.58 -9.31
C GLY A 487 9.64 -6.73 -9.90
N THR A 488 10.81 -6.49 -10.50
CA THR A 488 11.71 -7.51 -11.07
C THR A 488 13.11 -7.49 -10.48
N ALA A 489 13.84 -8.61 -10.62
CA ALA A 489 15.23 -8.70 -10.22
C ALA A 489 16.09 -7.58 -10.87
N GLY A 490 16.03 -7.44 -12.19
CA GLY A 490 16.84 -6.46 -12.94
C GLY A 490 16.49 -4.99 -12.67
N GLY A 491 15.27 -4.71 -12.18
CA GLY A 491 14.85 -3.36 -11.76
C GLY A 491 15.03 -3.08 -10.27
N THR A 492 15.50 -4.07 -9.49
CA THR A 492 15.76 -3.93 -8.06
C THR A 492 17.18 -3.40 -7.82
N THR A 493 17.28 -2.15 -7.35
CA THR A 493 18.54 -1.41 -7.29
C THR A 493 18.59 -0.45 -6.11
N GLN A 494 19.78 -0.24 -5.54
CA GLN A 494 20.01 0.79 -4.53
C GLN A 494 19.84 2.17 -5.16
N VAL A 495 19.09 3.05 -4.49
CA VAL A 495 18.78 4.40 -4.95
C VAL A 495 19.91 5.35 -4.60
N ASP A 496 20.27 5.35 -3.32
CA ASP A 496 21.27 6.25 -2.75
C ASP A 496 21.95 5.55 -1.58
N ASN A 497 23.20 5.90 -1.34
CA ASN A 497 23.97 5.47 -0.19
C ASN A 497 24.29 6.72 0.64
N ILE A 498 23.39 7.04 1.56
CA ILE A 498 23.46 8.27 2.36
C ILE A 498 24.57 8.13 3.41
N ARG A 499 24.83 6.92 3.95
CA ARG A 499 25.89 6.68 4.94
C ARG A 499 26.72 5.43 4.63
N ARG A 500 27.80 5.65 3.90
CA ARG A 500 28.65 4.61 3.28
C ARG A 500 29.23 3.55 4.21
N ASP A 501 29.48 3.88 5.46
CA ASP A 501 30.29 3.02 6.35
C ASP A 501 29.44 2.19 7.33
N GLN A 502 28.15 2.52 7.53
CA GLN A 502 27.29 1.87 8.55
C GLN A 502 25.79 1.81 8.19
N GLY A 503 25.38 2.36 7.04
CA GLY A 503 23.99 2.40 6.61
C GLY A 503 23.22 3.57 7.19
N SER A 504 22.39 4.17 6.35
CA SER A 504 21.53 5.29 6.71
C SER A 504 20.22 4.89 7.39
N ASN A 505 19.90 3.59 7.40
CA ASN A 505 18.72 2.99 8.00
C ASN A 505 17.41 3.73 7.62
N PRO A 506 17.06 3.83 6.32
CA PRO A 506 15.83 4.49 5.92
C PRO A 506 14.59 3.86 6.57
N SER A 507 13.69 4.69 7.03
CA SER A 507 12.48 4.28 7.76
C SER A 507 11.34 5.27 7.54
N SER A 508 10.11 4.86 7.88
CA SER A 508 8.91 5.67 7.70
C SER A 508 8.81 6.24 6.29
N LEU A 509 8.83 5.38 5.25
CA LEU A 509 8.77 5.84 3.87
C LEU A 509 7.33 6.24 3.49
N ILE A 510 7.16 7.37 2.81
CA ILE A 510 5.87 7.80 2.26
C ILE A 510 6.04 8.59 0.96
N GLY A 511 5.10 8.43 0.04
CA GLY A 511 5.03 9.23 -1.19
C GLY A 511 4.11 10.41 -1.08
N ILE A 512 4.55 11.57 -1.58
CA ILE A 512 3.69 12.71 -1.89
C ILE A 512 4.05 13.16 -3.32
N ASP A 513 3.10 13.04 -4.24
CA ASP A 513 3.31 13.23 -5.68
C ASP A 513 4.51 12.42 -6.22
N ASN A 514 5.56 13.12 -6.67
CA ASN A 514 6.79 12.54 -7.24
C ASN A 514 7.95 12.58 -6.24
N VAL A 515 7.68 12.77 -4.96
CA VAL A 515 8.69 12.87 -3.91
C VAL A 515 8.46 11.76 -2.88
N LEU A 516 9.50 10.97 -2.64
CA LEU A 516 9.57 10.06 -1.51
C LEU A 516 10.12 10.82 -0.30
N TYR A 517 9.42 10.81 0.82
CA TYR A 517 9.90 11.27 2.11
C TYR A 517 10.22 10.07 3.00
N PHE A 518 11.26 10.19 3.82
CA PHE A 518 11.70 9.13 4.71
C PHE A 518 12.61 9.68 5.81
N VAL A 519 12.74 8.93 6.90
CA VAL A 519 13.70 9.21 7.97
C VAL A 519 14.99 8.45 7.68
N ALA A 520 16.15 9.10 7.82
CA ALA A 520 17.46 8.46 7.67
C ALA A 520 18.54 9.20 8.47
N ASN A 521 19.66 8.51 8.72
CA ASN A 521 20.81 9.02 9.46
C ASN A 521 22.07 9.09 8.59
N ASP A 522 22.63 10.29 8.41
CA ASP A 522 23.87 10.52 7.65
C ASP A 522 25.15 10.31 8.46
N GLY A 523 25.04 10.00 9.75
CA GLY A 523 26.13 9.83 10.70
C GLY A 523 26.64 11.14 11.31
N ILE A 524 26.06 12.29 10.94
CA ILE A 524 26.46 13.61 11.43
C ILE A 524 25.30 14.28 12.18
N ARG A 525 24.08 14.20 11.64
CA ARG A 525 22.88 14.94 12.11
C ARG A 525 21.86 14.05 12.79
N GLY A 526 22.19 12.79 13.03
CA GLY A 526 21.23 11.85 13.59
C GLY A 526 20.11 11.50 12.61
N LEU A 527 18.98 11.06 13.13
CA LEU A 527 17.79 10.71 12.34
C LEU A 527 17.00 11.97 11.99
N GLU A 528 16.92 12.25 10.71
CA GLU A 528 16.27 13.46 10.18
C GLU A 528 15.32 13.14 9.03
N LEU A 529 14.53 14.14 8.62
CA LEU A 529 13.62 14.01 7.49
C LEU A 529 14.38 14.25 6.18
N TRP A 530 14.34 13.27 5.28
CA TRP A 530 14.94 13.30 3.95
C TRP A 530 13.87 13.22 2.87
N ARG A 531 14.25 13.66 1.67
CA ARG A 531 13.42 13.50 0.48
C ARG A 531 14.23 13.03 -0.73
N PHE A 532 13.58 12.30 -1.63
CA PHE A 532 14.12 11.85 -2.91
C PHE A 532 13.11 12.11 -4.03
N ASN A 533 13.54 12.78 -5.11
CA ASN A 533 12.69 13.04 -6.27
C ASN A 533 12.69 11.80 -7.20
N THR A 534 11.52 11.22 -7.45
CA THR A 534 11.32 9.88 -8.04
C THR A 534 11.24 9.80 -9.56
#